data_AF-A0A543JEQ6-F1
#
_entry.id   AF-A0A543JEQ6-F1
#
_cell.length_a   1.000
_cell.length_b   1.000
_cell.length_c   1.000
_cell.angle_alpha   90.00
_cell.angle_beta   90.00
_cell.angle_gamma   90.00
#
_symmetry.space_group_name_H-M   'P 1'
#
loop_
_entity.id
_entity.type
_entity.pdbx_description
1 polymer ?
#
loop_
_entity_poly.entity_id
_entity_poly.type
_entity_poly.pdbx_seq_one_letter_code
_entity_poly.pdbx_strand_id
1 'polypeptide(L)'
;MTELAERTPPTITRLPWSAEEFTRLMRELAVSEVPRLFALVEEYGEGEDARVAGYGLAYADRVDVNSVEGDFQLNSESAERARTLFEISSRSTGVSRVHVVWLDETTTAAHQG
;
A
#
# COMPACT_ATOMS: atom_id res chain seq x y z
N MET A 1 -49.15 41.74 28.28
CA MET A 1 -47.69 41.56 28.36
C MET A 1 -47.44 40.14 27.89
N THR A 2 -47.10 39.99 26.61
CA THR A 2 -47.03 38.69 25.93
C THR A 2 -45.62 38.15 26.10
N GLU A 3 -45.45 37.12 26.93
CA GLU A 3 -44.17 36.41 27.03
C GLU A 3 -43.92 35.69 25.71
N LEU A 4 -42.95 36.18 24.93
CA LEU A 4 -42.36 35.45 23.82
C LEU A 4 -41.69 34.21 24.40
N ALA A 5 -42.29 33.04 24.19
CA ALA A 5 -41.59 31.78 24.36
C ALA A 5 -40.36 31.77 23.44
N GLU A 6 -39.18 31.93 24.03
CA GLU A 6 -37.90 31.70 23.39
C GLU A 6 -37.86 30.25 22.88
N ARG A 7 -38.12 30.08 21.59
CA ARG A 7 -37.91 28.80 20.91
C ARG A 7 -36.42 28.63 20.71
N THR A 8 -35.77 27.93 21.64
CA THR A 8 -34.43 27.38 21.41
C THR A 8 -34.48 26.54 20.13
N PRO A 9 -33.64 26.79 19.11
CA PRO A 9 -33.57 25.91 17.96
C PRO A 9 -33.13 24.52 18.44
N PRO A 10 -33.70 23.43 17.92
CA PRO A 10 -33.20 22.11 18.26
C PRO A 10 -31.73 22.06 17.82
N THR A 11 -30.84 21.88 18.78
CA THR A 11 -29.49 21.39 18.52
C THR A 11 -29.70 20.06 17.80
N ILE A 12 -29.52 20.06 16.49
CA ILE A 12 -29.42 18.82 15.73
C ILE A 12 -28.08 18.22 16.17
N THR A 13 -28.11 17.53 17.30
CA THR A 13 -27.06 16.60 17.70
C THR A 13 -27.08 15.55 16.62
N ARG A 14 -26.12 15.62 15.69
CA ARG A 14 -25.90 14.56 14.70
C ARG A 14 -25.74 13.28 15.50
N LEU A 15 -26.77 12.44 15.50
CA LEU A 15 -26.75 11.17 16.22
C LEU A 15 -25.50 10.40 15.76
N PRO A 16 -24.85 9.64 16.65
CA PRO A 16 -23.75 8.78 16.25
C PRO A 16 -24.26 7.88 15.11
N TRP A 17 -23.41 7.68 14.11
CA TRP A 17 -23.72 6.81 12.97
C TRP A 17 -24.23 5.44 13.45
N SER A 18 -25.16 4.86 12.70
CA SER A 18 -25.44 3.44 12.87
C SER A 18 -24.19 2.60 12.57
N ALA A 19 -24.12 1.39 13.10
CA ALA A 19 -23.00 0.48 12.86
C ALA A 19 -22.77 0.22 11.35
N GLU A 20 -23.85 0.14 10.58
CA GLU A 20 -23.81 -0.09 9.12
C GLU A 20 -23.26 1.12 8.37
N GLU A 21 -23.73 2.33 8.68
CA GLU A 21 -23.22 3.57 8.09
C GLU A 21 -21.74 3.77 8.41
N PHE A 22 -21.33 3.49 9.65
CA PHE A 22 -19.95 3.60 10.05
C PHE A 22 -19.07 2.54 9.36
N THR A 23 -19.55 1.31 9.24
CA THR A 23 -18.84 0.24 8.51
C THR A 23 -18.65 0.60 7.04
N ARG A 24 -19.68 1.18 6.40
CA ARG A 24 -19.58 1.67 5.02
C ARG A 24 -18.53 2.76 4.88
N LEU A 25 -18.54 3.75 5.78
CA LEU A 25 -17.54 4.81 5.79
C LEU A 25 -16.11 4.26 5.95
N MET A 26 -15.91 3.33 6.89
CA MET A 26 -14.60 2.71 7.11
C MET A 26 -14.10 2.00 5.85
N ARG A 27 -15.00 1.33 5.12
CA ARG A 27 -14.66 0.71 3.83
C ARG A 27 -14.31 1.74 2.77
N GLU A 28 -15.10 2.81 2.64
CA GLU A 28 -14.83 3.88 1.67
C GLU A 28 -13.47 4.54 1.93
N LEU A 29 -13.15 4.80 3.20
CA LEU A 29 -11.84 5.32 3.62
C LEU A 29 -10.70 4.35 3.33
N ALA A 30 -10.87 3.06 3.62
CA ALA A 30 -9.84 2.07 3.35
C ALA A 30 -9.56 1.92 1.85
N VAL A 31 -10.59 2.05 1.00
CA VAL A 31 -10.45 2.00 -0.46
C VAL A 31 -9.78 3.27 -1.00
N SER A 32 -10.05 4.45 -0.43
CA SER A 32 -9.42 5.71 -0.89
C SER A 32 -7.94 5.78 -0.58
N GLU A 33 -7.50 5.11 0.49
CA GLU A 33 -6.12 5.14 0.98
C GLU A 33 -5.35 3.84 0.67
N VAL A 34 -5.88 2.97 -0.18
CA VAL A 34 -5.26 1.66 -0.44
C VAL A 34 -3.89 1.83 -1.12
N PRO A 35 -2.79 1.37 -0.50
CA PRO A 35 -1.49 1.43 -1.14
C PRO A 35 -1.41 0.42 -2.29
N ARG A 36 -0.64 0.76 -3.33
CA ARG A 36 -0.36 -0.15 -4.45
C ARG A 36 0.66 -1.20 -4.01
N LEU A 37 0.39 -2.46 -4.28
CA LEU A 37 1.29 -3.57 -3.94
C LEU A 37 2.30 -3.82 -5.06
N PHE A 38 3.57 -4.01 -4.71
CA PHE A 38 4.62 -4.43 -5.64
C PHE A 38 5.56 -5.46 -4.99
N ALA A 39 6.38 -6.10 -5.81
CA ALA A 39 7.46 -6.99 -5.39
C ALA A 39 8.82 -6.47 -5.87
N LEU A 40 9.85 -6.70 -5.07
CA LEU A 40 11.25 -6.65 -5.51
C LEU A 40 11.66 -8.06 -5.92
N VAL A 41 12.10 -8.20 -7.18
CA VAL A 41 12.54 -9.48 -7.75
C VAL A 41 14.01 -9.38 -8.12
N GLU A 42 14.82 -10.27 -7.56
CA GLU A 42 16.23 -10.43 -7.91
C GLU A 42 16.37 -11.37 -9.11
N GLU A 43 17.16 -10.95 -10.08
CA GLU A 43 17.58 -11.76 -11.23
C GLU A 43 19.00 -12.28 -11.00
N TYR A 44 19.15 -13.59 -11.17
CA TYR A 44 20.43 -14.31 -11.10
C TYR A 44 20.83 -14.75 -12.52
N GLY A 45 22.05 -14.39 -12.92
CA GLY A 45 22.46 -14.51 -14.32
C GLY A 45 21.69 -13.56 -15.24
N GLU A 46 21.84 -13.72 -16.55
CA GLU A 46 21.08 -12.97 -17.55
C GLU A 46 19.83 -13.78 -17.95
N GLY A 47 18.72 -13.54 -17.24
CA GLY A 47 17.44 -14.22 -17.48
C GLY A 47 17.42 -15.72 -17.16
N GLU A 48 18.36 -16.20 -16.35
CA GLU A 48 18.49 -17.62 -16.02
C GLU A 48 17.61 -18.03 -14.84
N ASP A 49 17.56 -17.19 -13.80
CA ASP A 49 16.76 -17.44 -12.60
C ASP A 49 16.30 -16.13 -11.95
N ALA A 50 15.21 -16.20 -11.19
CA ALA A 50 14.67 -15.06 -10.46
C ALA A 50 13.97 -15.47 -9.17
N ARG A 51 14.10 -14.65 -8.13
CA ARG A 51 13.40 -14.86 -6.85
C ARG A 51 12.82 -13.57 -6.30
N VAL A 52 11.70 -13.69 -5.59
CA VAL A 52 11.11 -12.55 -4.86
C VAL A 52 11.92 -12.32 -3.58
N ALA A 53 12.54 -11.14 -3.48
CA ALA A 53 13.27 -10.74 -2.29
C ALA A 53 12.36 -10.14 -1.22
N GLY A 54 11.33 -9.39 -1.63
CA GLY A 54 10.43 -8.72 -0.70
C GLY A 54 9.21 -8.12 -1.38
N TYR A 55 8.23 -7.76 -0.56
CA TYR A 55 7.01 -7.08 -0.99
C TYR A 55 6.95 -5.67 -0.43
N GLY A 56 6.48 -4.75 -1.26
CA GLY A 56 6.35 -3.33 -0.94
C GLY A 56 4.92 -2.82 -1.06
N LEU A 57 4.54 -1.94 -0.14
CA LEU A 57 3.33 -1.14 -0.20
C LEU A 57 3.71 0.30 -0.58
N ALA A 58 3.15 0.79 -1.68
CA ALA A 58 3.34 2.15 -2.14
C ALA A 58 2.15 3.03 -1.73
N TYR A 59 2.41 3.88 -0.76
CA TYR A 59 1.54 4.98 -0.37
C TYR A 59 1.77 6.17 -1.30
N ALA A 60 0.96 7.22 -1.16
CA ALA A 60 1.06 8.42 -1.98
C ALA A 60 2.43 9.14 -1.86
N ASP A 61 3.09 9.02 -0.70
CA ASP A 61 4.29 9.78 -0.35
C ASP A 61 5.53 8.92 -0.07
N ARG A 62 5.36 7.60 0.04
CA ARG A 62 6.44 6.68 0.43
C ARG A 62 6.14 5.25 0.02
N VAL A 63 7.16 4.41 0.12
CA VAL A 63 7.05 2.96 0.06
C VAL A 63 7.62 2.34 1.32
N ASP A 64 6.98 1.27 1.78
CA ASP A 64 7.47 0.40 2.85
C ASP A 64 7.65 -1.01 2.27
N VAL A 65 8.85 -1.58 2.35
CA VAL A 65 9.22 -2.88 1.79
C VAL A 65 9.71 -3.80 2.90
N ASN A 66 9.21 -5.03 2.90
CA ASN A 66 9.61 -6.08 3.83
C ASN A 66 10.11 -7.30 3.06
N SER A 67 11.21 -7.89 3.53
CA SER A 67 11.75 -9.13 3.00
C SER A 67 10.77 -10.30 3.16
N VAL A 68 10.80 -11.24 2.22
CA VAL A 68 10.15 -12.55 2.37
C VAL A 68 10.85 -13.38 3.44
N GLU A 69 12.18 -13.32 3.51
CA GLU A 69 13.01 -14.10 4.44
C GLU A 69 13.23 -13.38 5.79
N GLY A 70 12.75 -12.14 5.92
CA GLY A 70 12.84 -11.34 7.15
C GLY A 70 14.23 -10.73 7.41
N ASP A 71 15.12 -10.75 6.42
CA ASP A 71 16.50 -10.25 6.51
C ASP A 71 16.65 -8.74 6.26
N PHE A 72 15.65 -8.10 5.65
CA PHE A 72 15.63 -6.65 5.48
C PHE A 72 14.23 -6.03 5.60
N GLN A 73 14.23 -4.75 5.99
CA GLN A 73 13.10 -3.84 5.90
C GLN A 73 13.62 -2.49 5.37
N LEU A 74 12.90 -1.91 4.42
CA LEU A 74 13.30 -0.67 3.76
C LEU A 74 12.12 0.29 3.68
N ASN A 75 12.39 1.57 3.91
CA ASN A 75 11.47 2.65 3.57
C ASN A 75 12.13 3.58 2.55
N SER A 76 11.33 4.17 1.68
CA SER A 76 11.84 5.12 0.69
C SER A 76 10.75 6.03 0.17
N GLU A 77 11.13 7.06 -0.58
CA GLU A 77 10.20 7.98 -1.24
C GLU A 77 9.50 7.34 -2.44
N SER A 78 10.11 6.32 -3.07
CA SER A 78 9.52 5.63 -4.22
C SER A 78 10.01 4.18 -4.33
N ALA A 79 9.29 3.36 -5.10
CA ALA A 79 9.64 1.96 -5.33
C ALA A 79 10.99 1.82 -6.04
N GLU A 80 11.31 2.73 -6.96
CA GLU A 80 12.57 2.77 -7.70
C GLU A 80 13.74 3.10 -6.76
N ARG A 81 13.54 4.04 -5.82
CA ARG A 81 14.56 4.33 -4.80
C ARG A 81 14.77 3.15 -3.86
N ALA A 82 13.69 2.49 -3.42
CA ALA A 82 13.79 1.29 -2.61
C ALA A 82 14.55 0.17 -3.34
N ARG A 83 14.28 -0.03 -4.63
CA ARG A 83 15.02 -0.96 -5.51
C ARG A 83 16.51 -0.62 -5.56
N THR A 84 16.87 0.64 -5.77
CA THR A 84 18.28 1.06 -5.83
C THR A 84 18.98 0.87 -4.49
N LEU A 85 18.33 1.19 -3.37
CA LEU A 85 18.89 0.96 -2.03
C LEU A 85 19.11 -0.54 -1.77
N PHE A 86 18.12 -1.36 -2.12
CA PHE A 86 18.22 -2.81 -2.01
C PHE A 86 19.34 -3.37 -2.89
N GLU A 87 19.42 -2.96 -4.15
CA GLU A 87 20.46 -3.40 -5.07
C GLU A 87 21.86 -3.05 -4.54
N ILE A 88 22.06 -1.87 -3.94
CA ILE A 88 23.34 -1.47 -3.33
C ILE A 88 23.69 -2.38 -2.15
N SER A 89 22.73 -2.75 -1.29
CA SER A 89 22.99 -3.67 -0.17
C SER A 89 23.25 -5.11 -0.62
N SER A 90 22.66 -5.55 -1.74
CA SER A 90 22.72 -6.94 -2.22
C SER A 90 23.89 -7.21 -3.18
N ARG A 91 24.73 -6.22 -3.51
CA ARG A 91 25.82 -6.40 -4.50
C ARG A 91 26.86 -7.47 -4.13
N SER A 92 26.90 -7.93 -2.89
CA SER A 92 27.81 -8.99 -2.43
C SER A 92 27.30 -10.41 -2.70
N THR A 93 26.07 -10.61 -3.20
CA THR A 93 25.41 -11.93 -3.28
C THR A 93 25.28 -12.51 -4.70
N GLY A 94 25.90 -11.89 -5.72
CA GLY A 94 25.85 -12.39 -7.09
C GLY A 94 24.57 -12.06 -7.88
N VAL A 95 23.72 -11.19 -7.34
CA VAL A 95 22.55 -10.63 -8.03
C VAL A 95 22.99 -9.77 -9.20
N SER A 96 22.44 -10.01 -10.39
CA SER A 96 22.78 -9.25 -11.61
C SER A 96 21.89 -8.02 -11.80
N ARG A 97 20.62 -8.11 -11.39
CA ARG A 97 19.66 -7.00 -11.47
C ARG A 97 18.53 -7.17 -10.47
N VAL A 98 17.97 -6.06 -10.01
CA VAL A 98 16.72 -6.03 -9.22
C VAL A 98 15.64 -5.32 -10.01
N HIS A 99 14.43 -5.87 -9.97
CA HIS A 99 13.23 -5.37 -10.66
C HIS A 99 12.14 -4.98 -9.68
N VAL A 100 11.38 -3.93 -10.00
CA VAL A 100 10.11 -3.59 -9.34
C VAL A 100 8.98 -4.14 -10.20
N VAL A 101 8.13 -4.97 -9.60
CA VAL A 101 6.99 -5.59 -10.29
C VAL A 101 5.71 -5.19 -9.57
N TRP A 102 4.87 -4.39 -10.24
CA TRP A 102 3.58 -3.95 -9.71
C TRP A 102 2.51 -5.05 -9.89
N LEU A 103 1.71 -5.29 -8.85
CA LEU A 103 0.77 -6.42 -8.79
C LEU A 103 -0.68 -6.03 -9.08
N ASP A 104 -0.95 -4.73 -9.19
CA ASP A 104 -2.26 -4.15 -9.46
C ASP A 104 -2.70 -4.28 -10.93
N GLU A 105 -1.78 -4.65 -11.85
CA GLU A 105 -2.09 -4.85 -13.27
C GLU A 105 -2.38 -6.32 -13.63
N THR A 106 -2.28 -7.25 -12.68
CA THR A 106 -2.30 -8.71 -12.97
C THR A 106 -3.64 -9.41 -12.77
N THR A 107 -4.75 -8.73 -12.44
CA THR A 107 -6.10 -9.29 -12.70
C THR A 107 -6.45 -9.16 -14.19
N THR A 108 -5.60 -9.67 -15.08
CA THR A 108 -5.92 -9.92 -16.50
C THR A 108 -5.06 -11.06 -17.08
N ALA A 109 -3.93 -11.45 -16.48
CA ALA A 109 -3.01 -12.42 -17.07
C ALA A 109 -3.10 -13.88 -16.57
N ALA A 110 -4.06 -14.23 -15.70
CA ALA A 110 -4.20 -15.60 -15.18
C ALA A 110 -5.58 -16.23 -15.45
N HIS A 111 -6.00 -16.25 -16.72
CA HIS A 111 -7.13 -17.09 -17.19
C HIS A 111 -6.89 -17.76 -18.55
N GLN A 112 -5.62 -18.00 -18.92
CA GLN A 112 -5.28 -18.79 -20.11
C GLN A 112 -4.22 -19.81 -19.72
N GLY A 113 -4.63 -21.08 -19.62
CA GLY A 113 -3.79 -22.23 -19.29
C GLY A 113 -4.62 -23.43 -18.87
#